data_AF-A0A538EJP8-F1
#
_entry.id   AF-A0A538EJP8-F1
#
_cell.length_a   1.000
_cell.length_b   1.000
_cell.length_c   1.000
_cell.angle_alpha   90.00
_cell.angle_beta   90.00
_cell.angle_gamma   90.00
#
_symmetry.space_group_name_H-M   'P 1'
#
loop_
_entity.id
_entity.type
_entity.pdbx_description
1 polymer ?
#
loop_
_entity_poly.entity_id
_entity_poly.type
_entity_poly.pdbx_seq_one_letter_code
_entity_poly.pdbx_strand_id
1 'polypeptide(L)'
;MSWRWLIAAIVSLTAGVILVLLAVDVGRWNTAFARDDVRFKFQPTRSDLWKPNELVPFHTAKRLLAVDDDLFYRDTLRHFYLAQPRANKWEHTNIDAIRSEATVALAAYIREGKSQARRSQAANLLGILGLALAATDDPGQRLRFLLFASREFRGALTFDQANEDAKFNLELALRLLKQQPTSTGGGAAHGPGRGGGAALAKPGSGY
;
A
#
# COMPACT_ATOMS: atom_id res chain seq x y z
N MET A 1 -3.25 -32.56 55.22
CA MET A 1 -3.17 -32.16 53.80
C MET A 1 -1.69 -32.09 53.42
N SER A 2 -1.16 -32.99 52.59
CA SER A 2 0.27 -32.92 52.26
C SER A 2 0.55 -31.68 51.40
N TRP A 3 1.64 -30.98 51.70
CA TRP A 3 2.10 -29.74 51.04
C TRP A 3 2.03 -29.79 49.50
N ARG A 4 2.20 -30.99 48.94
CA ARG A 4 2.09 -31.28 47.50
C ARG A 4 0.71 -30.95 46.92
N TRP A 5 -0.38 -31.21 47.65
CA TRP A 5 -1.74 -30.89 47.21
C TRP A 5 -2.03 -29.40 47.26
N LEU A 6 -1.48 -28.68 48.25
CA LEU A 6 -1.60 -27.22 48.33
C LEU A 6 -0.86 -26.55 47.16
N ILE A 7 0.36 -26.99 46.84
CA ILE A 7 1.10 -26.51 45.66
C ILE A 7 0.30 -26.80 44.39
N ALA A 8 -0.19 -28.03 44.21
CA ALA A 8 -0.97 -28.39 43.02
C ALA A 8 -2.23 -27.53 42.88
N ALA A 9 -2.95 -27.27 43.98
CA ALA A 9 -4.12 -26.42 43.98
C ALA A 9 -3.78 -24.96 43.60
N ILE A 10 -2.71 -24.40 44.15
CA ILE A 10 -2.26 -23.03 43.83
C ILE A 10 -1.85 -22.92 42.36
N VAL A 11 -1.07 -23.89 41.85
CA VAL A 11 -0.65 -23.92 40.45
C VAL A 11 -1.86 -24.03 39.52
N SER A 12 -2.80 -24.92 39.82
CA SER A 12 -4.02 -25.10 39.04
C SER A 12 -4.90 -23.84 39.04
N LEU A 13 -5.06 -23.18 40.19
CA LEU A 13 -5.78 -21.92 40.29
C LEU A 13 -5.11 -20.83 39.44
N THR A 14 -3.79 -20.69 39.55
CA THR A 14 -3.01 -19.70 38.81
C THR A 14 -3.12 -19.92 37.30
N ALA A 15 -2.98 -21.18 36.86
CA ALA A 15 -3.15 -21.56 35.47
C ALA A 15 -4.58 -21.25 34.96
N GLY A 16 -5.60 -21.54 35.76
CA GLY A 16 -6.99 -21.21 35.45
C GLY A 16 -7.21 -19.71 35.25
N VAL A 17 -6.67 -18.87 36.14
CA VAL A 17 -6.73 -17.41 36.01
C VAL A 17 -6.05 -16.94 34.72
N ILE A 18 -4.87 -17.45 34.41
CA ILE A 18 -4.15 -17.12 33.17
C ILE A 18 -4.98 -17.47 31.93
N LEU A 19 -5.62 -18.64 31.91
CA LEU A 19 -6.46 -19.07 30.79
C LEU A 19 -7.69 -18.17 30.62
N VAL A 20 -8.32 -17.74 31.72
CA VAL A 20 -9.46 -16.80 31.67
C VAL A 20 -9.02 -15.44 31.13
N LEU A 21 -7.89 -14.89 31.59
CA LEU A 21 -7.36 -13.62 31.08
C LEU A 21 -7.01 -13.71 29.59
N LEU A 22 -6.41 -14.81 29.16
CA LEU A 22 -6.11 -15.07 27.75
C LEU A 22 -7.39 -15.12 26.90
N ALA A 23 -8.44 -15.80 27.38
CA ALA A 23 -9.72 -15.85 26.69
C ALA A 23 -10.38 -14.46 26.55
N VAL A 24 -10.26 -13.62 27.59
CA VAL A 24 -10.71 -12.22 27.54
C VAL A 24 -9.92 -11.44 26.50
N ASP A 25 -8.60 -11.58 26.45
CA ASP A 25 -7.76 -10.90 25.46
C ASP A 25 -8.09 -11.34 24.03
N VAL A 26 -8.35 -12.63 23.78
CA VAL A 26 -8.83 -13.12 22.48
C VAL A 26 -10.15 -12.44 22.09
N GLY A 27 -11.10 -12.33 23.02
CA GLY A 27 -12.35 -11.59 22.80
C GLY A 27 -12.13 -10.10 22.50
N ARG A 28 -11.16 -9.47 23.17
CA ARG A 28 -10.76 -8.08 22.92
C ARG A 28 -10.16 -7.89 21.54
N TRP A 29 -9.35 -8.82 21.05
CA TRP A 29 -8.79 -8.78 19.70
C TRP A 29 -9.90 -8.84 18.64
N ASN A 30 -10.84 -9.78 18.77
CA ASN A 30 -11.94 -9.93 17.81
C ASN A 30 -12.84 -8.67 17.78
N THR A 31 -13.19 -8.15 18.96
CA THR A 31 -14.01 -6.93 19.06
C THR A 31 -13.26 -5.68 18.57
N ALA A 32 -11.96 -5.57 18.84
CA ALA A 32 -11.13 -4.48 18.32
C ALA A 32 -11.07 -4.50 16.79
N PHE A 33 -10.89 -5.67 16.17
CA PHE A 33 -10.89 -5.79 14.70
C PHE A 33 -12.21 -5.33 14.09
N ALA A 34 -13.34 -5.90 14.53
CA ALA A 34 -14.64 -5.55 13.98
C ALA A 34 -14.96 -4.05 14.16
N ARG A 35 -14.68 -3.51 15.35
CA ARG A 35 -14.95 -2.09 15.66
C ARG A 35 -14.02 -1.16 14.89
N ASP A 36 -12.73 -1.47 14.84
CA ASP A 36 -11.73 -0.57 14.28
C ASP A 36 -11.71 -0.63 12.75
N ASP A 37 -12.13 -1.75 12.13
CA ASP A 37 -12.37 -1.84 10.68
C ASP A 37 -13.50 -0.88 10.25
N VAL A 38 -14.57 -0.74 11.05
CA VAL A 38 -15.63 0.24 10.81
C VAL A 38 -15.09 1.66 11.00
N ARG A 39 -14.35 1.91 12.08
CA ARG A 39 -13.76 3.23 12.36
C ARG A 39 -12.78 3.67 11.28
N PHE A 40 -11.98 2.76 10.75
CA PHE A 40 -11.03 3.02 9.68
C PHE A 40 -11.69 3.64 8.45
N LYS A 41 -12.92 3.21 8.10
CA LYS A 41 -13.67 3.77 6.96
C LYS A 41 -14.02 5.26 7.15
N PHE A 42 -14.16 5.73 8.38
CA PHE A 42 -14.55 7.11 8.68
C PHE A 42 -13.39 7.98 9.17
N GLN A 43 -12.41 7.39 9.87
CA GLN A 43 -11.29 8.09 10.52
C GLN A 43 -9.96 7.31 10.34
N PRO A 44 -9.43 7.22 9.11
CA PRO A 44 -8.22 6.44 8.81
C PRO A 44 -6.93 7.02 9.38
N THR A 45 -6.93 8.29 9.84
CA THR A 45 -5.76 8.98 10.40
C THR A 45 -5.48 8.62 11.87
N ARG A 46 -6.40 7.93 12.55
CA ARG A 46 -6.27 7.56 13.97
C ARG A 46 -5.13 6.58 14.24
N SER A 47 -4.25 6.89 15.19
CA SER A 47 -3.09 6.05 15.52
C SER A 47 -3.38 4.86 16.45
N ASP A 48 -4.57 4.80 17.03
CA ASP A 48 -5.03 3.81 18.02
C ASP A 48 -5.81 2.62 17.40
N LEU A 49 -5.93 2.55 16.08
CA LEU A 49 -6.63 1.46 15.38
C LEU A 49 -5.91 0.11 15.56
N TRP A 50 -6.69 -0.95 15.80
CA TRP A 50 -6.25 -2.35 15.92
C TRP A 50 -5.21 -2.59 17.02
N LYS A 51 -5.27 -1.79 18.10
CA LYS A 51 -4.39 -1.89 19.27
C LYS A 51 -5.22 -2.08 20.55
N PRO A 52 -5.73 -3.29 20.82
CA PRO A 52 -6.44 -3.56 22.06
C PRO A 52 -5.48 -3.53 23.27
N ASN A 53 -6.00 -3.10 24.42
CA ASN A 53 -5.27 -3.22 25.68
C ASN A 53 -5.32 -4.69 26.15
N GLU A 54 -4.22 -5.42 25.97
CA GLU A 54 -4.04 -6.79 26.46
C GLU A 54 -3.82 -6.82 27.98
N LEU A 55 -4.41 -7.80 28.66
CA LEU A 55 -4.25 -8.05 30.11
C LEU A 55 -3.05 -8.96 30.38
N VAL A 56 -2.83 -9.95 29.52
CA VAL A 56 -1.71 -10.89 29.63
C VAL A 56 -0.44 -10.22 29.07
N PRO A 57 0.70 -10.29 29.78
CA PRO A 57 1.95 -9.68 29.32
C PRO A 57 2.50 -10.36 28.04
N PHE A 58 3.47 -9.71 27.42
CA PHE A 58 4.26 -10.20 26.27
C PHE A 58 3.48 -10.44 24.96
N HIS A 59 2.28 -9.86 24.82
CA HIS A 59 1.44 -10.02 23.63
C HIS A 59 1.14 -11.50 23.31
N THR A 60 0.95 -12.30 24.37
CA THR A 60 0.79 -13.75 24.24
C THR A 60 -0.47 -14.09 23.43
N ALA A 61 -1.56 -13.34 23.63
CA ALA A 61 -2.78 -13.50 22.85
C ALA A 61 -2.56 -13.20 21.37
N LYS A 62 -1.87 -12.09 21.06
CA LYS A 62 -1.50 -11.71 19.68
C LYS A 62 -0.72 -12.81 18.95
N ARG A 63 0.31 -13.35 19.62
CA ARG A 63 1.18 -14.42 19.08
C ARG A 63 0.41 -15.72 18.88
N LEU A 64 -0.42 -16.10 19.86
CA LEU A 64 -1.23 -17.32 19.79
C LEU A 64 -2.25 -17.25 18.64
N LEU A 65 -2.87 -16.09 18.44
CA LEU A 65 -3.81 -15.85 17.35
C LEU A 65 -3.13 -15.61 15.99
N ALA A 66 -1.79 -15.53 15.96
CA ALA A 66 -1.00 -15.27 14.75
C ALA A 66 -1.46 -14.06 13.92
N VAL A 67 -1.97 -13.02 14.59
CA VAL A 67 -2.59 -11.84 13.92
C VAL A 67 -1.58 -10.86 13.32
N ASP A 68 -0.28 -11.14 13.38
CA ASP A 68 0.76 -10.25 12.88
C ASP A 68 0.62 -9.97 11.37
N ASP A 69 0.35 -11.00 10.55
CA ASP A 69 0.13 -10.80 9.09
C ASP A 69 -1.13 -9.98 8.81
N ASP A 70 -2.16 -10.23 9.60
CA ASP A 70 -3.46 -9.55 9.56
C ASP A 70 -3.34 -8.06 9.88
N LEU A 71 -2.52 -7.72 10.87
CA LEU A 71 -2.21 -6.34 11.24
C LEU A 71 -1.30 -5.68 10.20
N PHE A 72 -0.30 -6.40 9.71
CA PHE A 72 0.61 -5.88 8.69
C PHE A 72 -0.15 -5.53 7.40
N TYR A 73 -1.09 -6.39 6.98
CA TYR A 73 -1.93 -6.10 5.83
C TYR A 73 -2.82 -4.87 6.05
N ARG A 74 -3.48 -4.76 7.21
CA ARG A 74 -4.35 -3.62 7.54
C ARG A 74 -3.58 -2.31 7.59
N ASP A 75 -2.38 -2.32 8.19
CA ASP A 75 -1.50 -1.15 8.22
C ASP A 75 -1.06 -0.75 6.80
N THR A 76 -0.76 -1.73 5.95
CA THR A 76 -0.44 -1.49 4.54
C THR A 76 -1.62 -0.84 3.78
N LEU A 77 -2.84 -1.33 3.99
CA LEU A 77 -4.05 -0.74 3.38
C LEU A 77 -4.29 0.69 3.87
N ARG A 78 -4.00 0.96 5.14
CA ARG A 78 -4.10 2.31 5.70
C ARG A 78 -3.15 3.27 5.00
N HIS A 79 -1.88 2.91 4.80
CA HIS A 79 -0.93 3.77 4.07
C HIS A 79 -1.42 4.05 2.65
N PHE A 80 -1.91 3.04 1.93
CA PHE A 80 -2.49 3.23 0.61
C PHE A 80 -3.70 4.19 0.62
N TYR A 81 -4.60 4.04 1.60
CA TYR A 81 -5.77 4.93 1.72
C TYR A 81 -5.35 6.38 1.98
N LEU A 82 -4.38 6.59 2.87
CA LEU A 82 -3.86 7.91 3.21
C LEU A 82 -3.10 8.56 2.05
N ALA A 83 -2.50 7.77 1.15
CA ALA A 83 -1.83 8.28 -0.06
C ALA A 83 -2.79 8.92 -1.08
N GLN A 84 -4.10 8.82 -0.86
CA GLN A 84 -5.16 9.42 -1.67
C GLN A 84 -4.84 9.36 -3.17
N PRO A 85 -4.79 8.16 -3.77
CA PRO A 85 -4.38 7.98 -5.17
C PRO A 85 -5.26 8.77 -6.17
N ARG A 86 -6.47 9.15 -5.78
CA ARG A 86 -7.39 9.95 -6.61
C ARG A 86 -7.35 11.46 -6.32
N ALA A 87 -6.67 11.90 -5.27
CA ALA A 87 -6.64 13.31 -4.90
C ALA A 87 -5.70 14.10 -5.81
N ASN A 88 -6.09 15.35 -6.04
CA ASN A 88 -5.34 16.27 -6.85
C ASN A 88 -4.08 16.74 -6.11
N LYS A 89 -2.91 16.63 -6.75
CA LYS A 89 -1.62 16.94 -6.13
C LYS A 89 -1.46 18.41 -5.73
N TRP A 90 -2.21 19.32 -6.39
CA TRP A 90 -2.13 20.76 -6.12
C TRP A 90 -2.87 21.21 -4.85
N GLU A 91 -3.64 20.32 -4.20
CA GLU A 91 -4.40 20.65 -3.00
C GLU A 91 -3.68 20.28 -1.69
N HIS A 92 -2.64 19.44 -1.74
CA HIS A 92 -2.05 18.84 -0.54
C HIS A 92 -0.52 18.97 -0.52
N THR A 93 0.00 19.83 0.36
CA THR A 93 1.41 19.84 0.76
C THR A 93 1.74 18.49 1.43
N ASN A 94 2.76 17.76 0.95
CA ASN A 94 3.20 16.40 1.37
C ASN A 94 2.56 15.15 0.72
N ILE A 95 1.74 15.27 -0.32
CA ILE A 95 1.15 14.07 -0.95
C ILE A 95 2.21 13.07 -1.49
N ASP A 96 3.36 13.56 -1.94
CA ASP A 96 4.43 12.72 -2.48
C ASP A 96 5.12 11.87 -1.39
N ALA A 97 5.29 12.42 -0.19
CA ALA A 97 5.84 11.67 0.96
C ALA A 97 4.91 10.52 1.36
N ILE A 98 3.60 10.80 1.47
CA ILE A 98 2.60 9.80 1.84
C ILE A 98 2.50 8.69 0.76
N ARG A 99 2.59 9.05 -0.52
CA ARG A 99 2.62 8.08 -1.62
C ARG A 99 3.89 7.22 -1.62
N SER A 100 5.02 7.80 -1.25
CA SER A 100 6.27 7.06 -1.05
C SER A 100 6.14 6.05 0.08
N GLU A 101 5.59 6.45 1.23
CA GLU A 101 5.33 5.56 2.37
C GLU A 101 4.40 4.40 1.98
N ALA A 102 3.30 4.70 1.28
CA ALA A 102 2.38 3.67 0.78
C ALA A 102 3.05 2.70 -0.21
N THR A 103 3.91 3.20 -1.09
CA THR A 103 4.68 2.39 -2.03
C THR A 103 5.60 1.43 -1.29
N VAL A 104 6.31 1.91 -0.27
CA VAL A 104 7.20 1.10 0.56
C VAL A 104 6.42 0.05 1.35
N ALA A 105 5.30 0.43 1.99
CA ALA A 105 4.47 -0.48 2.76
C ALA A 105 3.89 -1.61 1.89
N LEU A 106 3.34 -1.27 0.72
CA LEU A 106 2.80 -2.26 -0.24
C LEU A 106 3.90 -3.19 -0.74
N ALA A 107 5.07 -2.66 -1.13
CA ALA A 107 6.19 -3.48 -1.57
C ALA A 107 6.72 -4.41 -0.47
N ALA A 108 6.74 -3.96 0.79
CA ALA A 108 7.10 -4.79 1.93
C ALA A 108 6.11 -5.94 2.12
N TYR A 109 4.79 -5.64 2.12
CA TYR A 109 3.77 -6.69 2.25
C TYR A 109 3.81 -7.68 1.08
N ILE A 110 4.04 -7.21 -0.15
CA ILE A 110 4.21 -8.09 -1.32
C ILE A 110 5.39 -9.05 -1.13
N ARG A 111 6.47 -8.68 -0.43
CA ARG A 111 7.63 -9.57 -0.19
C ARG A 111 7.42 -10.51 1.00
N GLU A 112 6.92 -9.98 2.10
CA GLU A 112 6.95 -10.63 3.42
C GLU A 112 5.60 -11.21 3.86
N GLY A 113 4.50 -10.75 3.25
CA GLY A 113 3.15 -11.20 3.55
C GLY A 113 2.97 -12.70 3.29
N LYS A 114 2.17 -13.36 4.12
CA LYS A 114 1.98 -14.82 4.10
C LYS A 114 0.86 -15.25 3.16
N SER A 115 -0.17 -14.43 3.01
CA SER A 115 -1.34 -14.76 2.17
C SER A 115 -1.13 -14.38 0.71
N GLN A 116 -1.14 -15.36 -0.20
CA GLN A 116 -1.01 -15.12 -1.64
C GLN A 116 -2.12 -14.22 -2.19
N ALA A 117 -3.37 -14.43 -1.77
CA ALA A 117 -4.48 -13.57 -2.16
C ALA A 117 -4.27 -12.11 -1.73
N ARG A 118 -3.78 -11.87 -0.50
CA ARG A 118 -3.48 -10.51 -0.02
C ARG A 118 -2.25 -9.90 -0.71
N ARG A 119 -1.24 -10.70 -1.04
CA ARG A 119 -0.09 -10.25 -1.85
C ARG A 119 -0.55 -9.83 -3.24
N SER A 120 -1.47 -10.58 -3.84
CA SER A 120 -2.12 -10.20 -5.11
C SER A 120 -2.83 -8.85 -4.98
N GLN A 121 -3.64 -8.68 -3.94
CA GLN A 121 -4.35 -7.42 -3.67
C GLN A 121 -3.36 -6.26 -3.45
N ALA A 122 -2.29 -6.46 -2.68
CA ALA A 122 -1.27 -5.43 -2.45
C ALA A 122 -0.53 -5.04 -3.76
N ALA A 123 -0.18 -6.01 -4.60
CA ALA A 123 0.41 -5.74 -5.92
C ALA A 123 -0.57 -4.98 -6.84
N ASN A 124 -1.86 -5.31 -6.81
CA ASN A 124 -2.89 -4.58 -7.53
C ASN A 124 -2.98 -3.12 -7.04
N LEU A 125 -3.01 -2.88 -5.73
CA LEU A 125 -3.03 -1.53 -5.15
C LEU A 125 -1.76 -0.73 -5.49
N LEU A 126 -0.59 -1.38 -5.50
CA LEU A 126 0.66 -0.75 -5.91
C LEU A 126 0.62 -0.33 -7.39
N GLY A 127 0.04 -1.16 -8.26
CA GLY A 127 -0.23 -0.81 -9.65
C GLY A 127 -1.18 0.39 -9.79
N ILE A 128 -2.21 0.49 -8.95
CA ILE A 128 -3.13 1.64 -8.91
C ILE A 128 -2.40 2.93 -8.52
N LEU A 129 -1.47 2.91 -7.56
CA LEU A 129 -0.62 4.06 -7.26
C LEU A 129 0.22 4.47 -8.48
N GLY A 130 0.79 3.49 -9.19
CA GLY A 130 1.49 3.73 -10.46
C GLY A 130 0.61 4.42 -11.49
N LEU A 131 -0.62 3.94 -11.70
CA LEU A 131 -1.57 4.56 -12.63
C LEU A 131 -1.92 6.00 -12.22
N ALA A 132 -2.13 6.25 -10.92
CA ALA A 132 -2.40 7.60 -10.42
C ALA A 132 -1.23 8.55 -10.73
N LEU A 133 0.01 8.09 -10.56
CA LEU A 133 1.22 8.88 -10.88
C LEU A 133 1.42 9.09 -12.38
N ALA A 134 0.83 8.25 -13.24
CA ALA A 134 0.85 8.44 -14.69
C ALA A 134 0.03 9.65 -15.17
N ALA A 135 -0.77 10.28 -14.30
CA ALA A 135 -1.45 11.56 -14.57
C ALA A 135 -0.45 12.75 -14.52
N THR A 136 0.59 12.69 -15.34
CA THR A 136 1.63 13.70 -15.52
C THR A 136 1.71 14.14 -16.98
N ASP A 137 2.08 15.39 -17.22
CA ASP A 137 2.18 15.97 -18.57
C ASP A 137 3.46 15.56 -19.32
N ASP A 138 4.47 15.06 -18.59
CA ASP A 138 5.70 14.52 -19.18
C ASP A 138 5.45 13.12 -19.77
N PRO A 139 5.55 12.94 -21.10
CA PRO A 139 5.34 11.64 -21.75
C PRO A 139 6.30 10.55 -21.28
N GLY A 140 7.55 10.92 -20.98
CA GLY A 140 8.57 9.97 -20.52
C GLY A 140 8.26 9.44 -19.12
N GLN A 141 7.84 10.31 -18.21
CA GLN A 141 7.39 9.90 -16.87
C GLN A 141 6.10 9.09 -16.93
N ARG A 142 5.13 9.55 -17.73
CA ARG A 142 3.86 8.83 -17.94
C ARG A 142 4.10 7.41 -18.41
N LEU A 143 4.96 7.21 -19.42
CA LEU A 143 5.34 5.87 -19.91
C LEU A 143 5.94 5.00 -18.80
N ARG A 144 6.89 5.55 -18.01
CA ARG A 144 7.51 4.80 -16.90
C ARG A 144 6.49 4.34 -15.87
N PHE A 145 5.56 5.21 -15.48
CA PHE A 145 4.52 4.87 -14.51
C PHE A 145 3.50 3.86 -15.05
N LEU A 146 3.12 3.95 -16.33
CA LEU A 146 2.26 2.97 -16.96
C LEU A 146 2.93 1.58 -17.07
N LEU A 147 4.21 1.54 -17.41
CA LEU A 147 4.99 0.28 -17.44
C LEU A 147 5.09 -0.32 -16.03
N PHE A 148 5.40 0.51 -15.04
CA PHE A 148 5.41 0.11 -13.63
C PHE A 148 4.06 -0.51 -13.23
N ALA A 149 2.95 0.21 -13.46
CA ALA A 149 1.61 -0.27 -13.12
C ALA A 149 1.29 -1.61 -13.80
N SER A 150 1.58 -1.74 -15.10
CA SER A 150 1.35 -2.98 -15.84
C SER A 150 2.12 -4.18 -15.26
N ARG A 151 3.35 -3.96 -14.77
CA ARG A 151 4.16 -4.99 -14.13
C ARG A 151 3.55 -5.41 -12.79
N GLU A 152 3.11 -4.46 -11.98
CA GLU A 152 2.51 -4.76 -10.68
C GLU A 152 1.17 -5.50 -10.83
N PHE A 153 0.32 -5.14 -11.81
CA PHE A 153 -0.89 -5.90 -12.10
C PHE A 153 -0.60 -7.33 -12.58
N ARG A 154 0.43 -7.53 -13.42
CA ARG A 154 0.89 -8.88 -13.77
C ARG A 154 1.40 -9.64 -12.55
N GLY A 155 2.15 -8.96 -11.66
CA GLY A 155 2.59 -9.51 -10.39
C GLY A 155 1.42 -9.96 -9.51
N ALA A 156 0.35 -9.18 -9.46
CA ALA A 156 -0.88 -9.56 -8.77
C ALA A 156 -1.46 -10.88 -9.32
N LEU A 157 -1.48 -11.03 -10.65
CA LEU A 157 -1.97 -12.26 -11.30
C LEU A 157 -1.03 -13.46 -11.13
N THR A 158 0.26 -13.24 -10.87
CA THR A 158 1.19 -14.32 -10.49
C THR A 158 0.84 -14.89 -9.11
N PHE A 159 0.38 -14.04 -8.17
CA PHE A 159 -0.03 -14.49 -6.84
C PHE A 159 -1.46 -15.06 -6.80
N ASP A 160 -2.37 -14.49 -7.57
CA ASP A 160 -3.75 -14.96 -7.69
C ASP A 160 -4.32 -14.67 -9.09
N GLN A 161 -4.48 -15.73 -9.88
CA GLN A 161 -4.99 -15.66 -11.25
C GLN A 161 -6.49 -15.35 -11.33
N ALA A 162 -7.23 -15.52 -10.23
CA ALA A 162 -8.66 -15.23 -10.15
C ALA A 162 -8.95 -13.76 -9.79
N ASN A 163 -7.92 -12.93 -9.59
CA ASN A 163 -8.09 -11.53 -9.27
C ASN A 163 -8.59 -10.72 -10.49
N GLU A 164 -9.91 -10.60 -10.61
CA GLU A 164 -10.58 -9.88 -11.70
C GLU A 164 -10.24 -8.38 -11.75
N ASP A 165 -10.09 -7.73 -10.58
CA ASP A 165 -9.70 -6.32 -10.50
C ASP A 165 -8.33 -6.09 -11.15
N ALA A 166 -7.37 -6.99 -10.89
CA ALA A 166 -6.04 -6.91 -11.49
C ALA A 166 -6.08 -7.13 -13.01
N LYS A 167 -6.93 -8.02 -13.53
CA LYS A 167 -7.10 -8.21 -14.98
C LYS A 167 -7.64 -6.95 -15.64
N PHE A 168 -8.70 -6.38 -15.07
CA PHE A 168 -9.30 -5.15 -15.58
C PHE A 168 -8.31 -3.97 -15.55
N ASN A 169 -7.62 -3.79 -14.42
CA ASN A 169 -6.63 -2.72 -14.28
C ASN A 169 -5.43 -2.91 -15.22
N LEU A 170 -4.99 -4.15 -15.44
CA LEU A 170 -3.96 -4.47 -16.43
C LEU A 170 -4.42 -4.12 -17.84
N GLU A 171 -5.65 -4.48 -18.21
CA GLU A 171 -6.20 -4.12 -19.51
C GLU A 171 -6.21 -2.60 -19.71
N LEU A 172 -6.68 -1.84 -18.72
CA LEU A 172 -6.67 -0.38 -18.76
C LEU A 172 -5.24 0.16 -18.96
N ALA A 173 -4.27 -0.32 -18.18
CA ALA A 173 -2.88 0.10 -18.29
C ALA A 173 -2.30 -0.19 -19.69
N LEU A 174 -2.59 -1.36 -20.25
CA LEU A 174 -2.13 -1.75 -21.59
C LEU A 174 -2.79 -0.91 -22.69
N ARG A 175 -4.07 -0.55 -22.54
CA ARG A 175 -4.76 0.38 -23.48
C ARG A 175 -4.11 1.76 -23.44
N LEU A 176 -3.82 2.28 -22.26
CA LEU A 176 -3.14 3.59 -22.10
C LEU A 176 -1.71 3.57 -22.65
N LEU A 177 -0.97 2.45 -22.49
CA LEU A 177 0.35 2.27 -23.08
C LEU A 177 0.31 2.30 -24.61
N LYS A 178 -0.68 1.65 -25.23
CA LYS A 178 -0.86 1.69 -26.69
C LYS A 178 -1.17 3.09 -27.22
N GLN A 179 -1.81 3.92 -26.40
CA GLN A 179 -2.13 5.31 -26.74
C GLN A 179 -0.98 6.28 -26.46
N GLN A 180 0.13 5.83 -25.85
CA GLN A 180 1.27 6.72 -25.65
C GLN A 180 1.88 7.13 -26.99
N PRO A 181 2.17 8.43 -27.18
CA PRO A 181 2.89 8.89 -28.36
C PRO A 181 4.23 8.15 -28.42
N THR A 182 4.49 7.47 -29.55
CA THR A 182 5.76 6.79 -29.80
C THR A 182 6.92 7.76 -30.02
N SER A 183 6.64 9.08 -30.09
CA SER A 183 7.66 10.12 -30.11
C SER A 183 7.97 10.60 -28.69
N THR A 184 8.98 9.99 -28.08
CA THR A 184 9.97 10.81 -27.37
C THR A 184 10.65 11.67 -28.43
N GLY A 185 10.05 12.81 -28.76
CA GLY A 185 10.62 13.81 -29.63
C GLY A 185 11.86 14.41 -28.98
N GLY A 186 12.99 13.73 -29.12
CA GLY A 186 14.27 14.39 -29.15
C GLY A 186 14.24 15.39 -30.30
N GLY A 187 14.29 16.68 -29.96
CA GLY A 187 14.33 17.77 -30.91
C GLY A 187 12.97 18.40 -31.17
N ALA A 188 12.71 19.51 -30.48
CA ALA A 188 12.06 20.65 -31.13
C ALA A 188 13.01 21.17 -32.22
N ALA A 189 13.18 20.40 -33.30
CA ALA A 189 13.64 20.92 -34.56
C ALA A 189 12.47 21.74 -35.10
N HIS A 190 12.62 23.05 -34.98
CA HIS A 190 11.79 24.05 -35.62
C HIS A 190 11.77 23.77 -37.14
N GLY A 191 10.73 23.09 -37.60
CA GLY A 191 10.47 22.84 -39.01
C GLY A 191 10.07 24.15 -39.72
N PRO A 192 10.62 24.47 -40.88
CA PRO A 192 10.51 25.79 -41.50
C PRO A 192 9.14 25.98 -42.17
N GLY A 193 8.45 27.08 -41.86
CA GLY A 193 7.13 27.32 -42.44
C GLY A 193 6.50 28.68 -42.13
N ARG A 194 7.09 29.74 -42.70
CA ARG A 194 6.45 31.04 -43.07
C ARG A 194 5.87 31.93 -41.96
N GLY A 195 6.52 33.07 -41.74
CA GLY A 195 5.82 34.31 -41.37
C GLY A 195 6.58 35.35 -40.54
N GLY A 196 7.51 36.08 -41.16
CA GLY A 196 7.76 37.51 -40.88
C GLY A 196 8.53 37.91 -39.62
N GLY A 197 9.69 38.56 -39.81
CA GLY A 197 10.21 39.52 -38.82
C GLY A 197 11.73 39.56 -38.67
N ALA A 198 12.35 40.50 -39.38
CA ALA A 198 13.58 41.24 -39.06
C ALA A 198 14.90 40.49 -38.75
N ALA A 199 15.90 40.88 -39.54
CA ALA A 199 17.31 40.49 -39.48
C ALA A 199 18.08 41.03 -38.25
N LEU A 200 19.29 40.43 -38.09
CA LEU A 200 20.55 40.96 -37.53
C LEU A 200 20.94 40.51 -36.10
N ALA A 201 21.80 39.49 -36.03
CA ALA A 201 23.09 39.56 -35.30
C ALA A 201 24.03 38.42 -35.75
N LYS A 202 25.31 38.77 -35.93
CA LYS A 202 26.40 37.91 -36.46
C LYS A 202 26.86 36.85 -35.44
N PRO A 203 27.30 35.66 -35.88
CA PRO A 203 28.02 34.72 -35.02
C PRO A 203 29.47 35.17 -34.80
N GLY A 204 29.91 35.21 -33.54
CA GLY A 204 31.31 35.40 -33.17
C GLY A 204 32.09 34.08 -33.27
N SER A 205 33.26 34.11 -33.90
CA SER A 205 34.26 33.04 -33.80
C SER A 205 35.32 33.43 -32.76
N GLY A 206 35.70 32.50 -31.91
CA GLY A 206 36.87 32.65 -31.04
C GLY A 206 37.28 31.32 -30.43
N TYR A 207 38.36 30.77 -31.03
CA TYR A 207 39.30 29.71 -30.61
C TYR A 207 38.81 28.52 -29.78
#